data_AF-A0A9D9NJ78-F1
#
_entry.id   AF-A0A9D9NJ78-F1
#
_cell.length_a   1.000
_cell.length_b   1.000
_cell.length_c   1.000
_cell.angle_alpha   90.00
_cell.angle_beta   90.00
_cell.angle_gamma   90.00
#
_symmetry.space_group_name_H-M   'P 1'
#
loop_
_entity.id
_entity.type
_entity.pdbx_description
1 polymer ?
#
loop_
_entity_poly.entity_id
_entity_poly.type
_entity_poly.pdbx_seq_one_letter_code
_entity_poly.pdbx_strand_id
1 'polypeptide(L)'
;MKKIISGIAVLMLLVSCSKEEVIDVNHDGDEITFDVVTNSATRAADVYCNNNMPKEFYVSAISDGMSYIDEDHIANENGSWVNKSGVRYWPETAVDFYAYYNDNNSYSWSVENQKAVAKFVDFTVNDNVADQQDLIYAVKTSQSKPGENDANTPVALNFRHALSQIVFQAKNTNANLYVEISGVDVVNVGNTNTFTFPSVDTDNNIVDHTGATADYAGVDGWGTWAELTSGTASYAVAFDAVAVKGDNTVVALTTTDDSEKPGEYNANTMLLLPQTTTAWDAESKLGDTTGSYFLVNCIIKNVKDGSGVAGDEDVYLWGAANAPKKLAIPVAFNWEQGKKYIYTLVFGEGNGGYEPDPEDPTPDPVLVPITFTVTVDDFVTPPATEVESDK
;
A
#
# COMPACT_ATOMS: atom_id res chain seq x y z
N MET A 1 -53.02 61.45 -20.22
CA MET A 1 -52.18 62.63 -20.51
C MET A 1 -50.74 62.29 -20.15
N LYS A 2 -49.80 62.52 -21.09
CA LYS A 2 -48.37 62.90 -20.91
C LYS A 2 -47.54 62.08 -19.87
N LYS A 3 -46.41 61.43 -20.19
CA LYS A 3 -45.34 61.78 -21.13
C LYS A 3 -44.57 60.54 -21.65
N ILE A 4 -43.94 60.76 -22.79
CA ILE A 4 -43.05 59.89 -23.58
C ILE A 4 -41.58 60.25 -23.23
N ILE A 5 -40.64 59.34 -23.49
CA ILE A 5 -39.29 59.53 -24.10
C ILE A 5 -38.07 58.98 -23.29
N SER A 6 -37.48 57.92 -23.88
CA SER A 6 -36.07 57.54 -24.14
C SER A 6 -34.96 57.52 -23.08
N GLY A 7 -34.09 56.49 -23.18
CA GLY A 7 -32.64 56.66 -23.04
C GLY A 7 -31.86 55.43 -22.55
N ILE A 8 -31.03 54.86 -23.43
CA ILE A 8 -30.12 53.70 -23.27
C ILE A 8 -28.96 53.98 -22.29
N ALA A 9 -28.52 52.96 -21.54
CA ALA A 9 -27.10 52.76 -21.20
C ALA A 9 -26.80 51.26 -21.00
N VAL A 10 -26.10 50.68 -21.96
CA VAL A 10 -25.41 49.38 -21.84
C VAL A 10 -24.22 49.58 -20.90
N LEU A 11 -24.09 48.75 -19.87
CA LEU A 11 -22.81 48.50 -19.21
C LEU A 11 -22.54 46.99 -19.31
N MET A 12 -21.68 46.62 -20.27
CA MET A 12 -21.05 45.31 -20.30
C MET A 12 -20.13 45.24 -19.08
N LEU A 13 -20.50 44.45 -18.08
CA LEU A 13 -19.52 43.91 -17.14
C LEU A 13 -19.12 42.56 -17.71
N LEU A 14 -18.03 42.58 -18.48
CA LEU A 14 -17.23 41.41 -18.80
C LEU A 14 -16.66 40.91 -17.47
N VAL A 15 -17.40 40.04 -16.78
CA VAL A 15 -16.77 39.15 -15.81
C VAL A 15 -16.03 38.12 -16.65
N SER A 16 -14.74 38.39 -16.79
CA SER A 16 -13.75 37.42 -17.22
C SER A 16 -13.88 36.21 -16.31
N CYS A 17 -14.64 35.21 -16.74
CA CYS A 17 -14.29 33.84 -16.39
C CYS A 17 -12.96 33.61 -17.10
N SER A 18 -11.86 33.75 -16.36
CA SER A 18 -10.64 33.03 -16.68
C SER A 18 -11.05 31.56 -16.73
N LYS A 19 -11.37 31.07 -17.92
CA LYS A 19 -11.20 29.67 -18.22
C LYS A 19 -9.71 29.44 -18.04
N GLU A 20 -9.34 28.65 -17.03
CA GLU A 20 -8.07 27.95 -17.10
C GLU A 20 -8.08 27.20 -18.43
N GLU A 21 -7.21 27.67 -19.31
CA GLU A 21 -6.87 27.02 -20.55
C GLU A 21 -6.14 25.75 -20.14
N VAL A 22 -6.89 24.66 -19.98
CA VAL A 22 -6.31 23.33 -20.05
C VAL A 22 -5.64 23.29 -21.42
N ILE A 23 -4.33 23.06 -21.44
CA ILE A 23 -3.56 22.96 -22.67
C ILE A 23 -4.20 21.84 -23.48
N ASP A 24 -4.97 22.20 -24.49
CA ASP A 24 -5.58 21.26 -25.41
C ASP A 24 -4.43 20.69 -26.23
N VAL A 25 -3.94 19.52 -25.83
CA VAL A 25 -3.01 18.76 -26.65
C VAL A 25 -3.83 18.31 -27.85
N ASN A 26 -3.65 19.02 -28.95
CA ASN A 26 -4.42 18.87 -30.18
C ASN A 26 -4.09 17.51 -30.80
N HIS A 27 -4.77 16.46 -30.36
CA HIS A 27 -4.63 15.10 -30.89
C HIS A 27 -5.37 15.01 -32.22
N ASP A 28 -4.75 14.46 -33.26
CA ASP A 28 -5.34 14.29 -34.60
C ASP A 28 -6.46 13.22 -34.64
N GLY A 29 -7.19 13.00 -33.54
CA GLY A 29 -8.38 12.13 -33.43
C GLY A 29 -8.12 10.63 -33.36
N ASP A 30 -6.90 10.21 -33.70
CA ASP A 30 -6.53 8.80 -33.90
C ASP A 30 -5.47 8.29 -32.90
N GLU A 31 -5.06 9.16 -31.96
CA GLU A 31 -4.01 8.87 -30.99
C GLU A 31 -4.53 8.03 -29.83
N ILE A 32 -3.72 7.08 -29.38
CA ILE A 32 -3.96 6.33 -28.15
C ILE A 32 -3.53 7.21 -27.00
N THR A 33 -4.47 7.52 -26.13
CA THR A 33 -4.25 8.23 -24.87
C THR A 33 -4.66 7.33 -23.70
N PHE A 34 -4.13 7.63 -22.51
CA PHE A 34 -4.38 6.84 -21.32
C PHE A 34 -5.01 7.71 -20.24
N ASP A 35 -5.76 7.07 -19.37
CA ASP A 35 -6.19 7.66 -18.11
C ASP A 35 -6.10 6.61 -17.01
N VAL A 36 -6.00 7.07 -15.77
CA VAL A 36 -5.98 6.19 -14.60
C VAL A 36 -7.30 6.36 -13.87
N VAL A 37 -7.99 5.25 -13.68
CA VAL A 37 -9.25 5.26 -12.92
C VAL A 37 -8.94 5.64 -11.48
N THR A 38 -9.45 6.79 -11.06
CA THR A 38 -9.48 7.23 -9.67
C THR A 38 -10.92 7.36 -9.21
N ASN A 39 -11.19 7.02 -7.96
CA ASN A 39 -12.54 7.09 -7.43
C ASN A 39 -12.85 8.50 -6.92
N SER A 40 -12.89 9.48 -7.84
CA SER A 40 -13.21 10.88 -7.56
C SER A 40 -14.70 11.19 -7.82
N ALA A 41 -15.64 10.36 -7.34
CA ALA A 41 -17.08 10.60 -7.55
C ALA A 41 -17.93 10.36 -6.29
N THR A 42 -18.35 11.48 -5.68
CA THR A 42 -19.56 11.70 -4.87
C THR A 42 -19.82 10.78 -3.66
N ARG A 43 -19.85 11.43 -2.49
CA ARG A 43 -20.37 10.94 -1.20
C ARG A 43 -21.44 9.85 -1.34
N ALA A 44 -21.18 8.70 -0.70
CA ALA A 44 -22.02 7.51 -0.58
C ALA A 44 -21.88 6.43 -1.66
N ALA A 45 -20.67 5.84 -1.79
CA ALA A 45 -20.41 4.41 -1.95
C ALA A 45 -18.89 4.22 -2.12
N ASP A 46 -18.22 3.80 -1.05
CA ASP A 46 -16.77 3.57 -1.06
C ASP A 46 -16.45 2.36 -1.94
N VAL A 47 -15.74 2.59 -3.06
CA VAL A 47 -15.36 1.56 -4.03
C VAL A 47 -13.94 1.85 -4.55
N TYR A 48 -12.94 1.20 -3.96
CA TYR A 48 -11.52 1.29 -4.31
C TYR A 48 -10.79 2.61 -3.97
N CYS A 49 -9.73 2.49 -3.16
CA CYS A 49 -8.90 3.58 -2.65
C CYS A 49 -7.56 3.67 -3.39
N ASN A 50 -7.57 3.86 -4.72
CA ASN A 50 -6.40 4.35 -5.43
C ASN A 50 -6.29 5.88 -5.29
N ASN A 51 -6.25 6.37 -4.04
CA ASN A 51 -6.24 7.80 -3.77
C ASN A 51 -4.88 8.45 -4.13
N ASN A 52 -3.78 7.68 -4.18
CA ASN A 52 -2.60 8.08 -4.94
C ASN A 52 -2.51 7.36 -6.27
N MET A 53 -2.77 8.15 -7.29
CA MET A 53 -2.32 7.83 -8.62
C MET A 53 -0.80 7.64 -8.65
N PRO A 54 -0.29 6.69 -9.45
CA PRO A 54 1.12 6.75 -9.84
C PRO A 54 1.41 8.11 -10.47
N LYS A 55 2.65 8.61 -10.35
CA LYS A 55 3.05 9.85 -11.02
C LYS A 55 3.35 9.63 -12.50
N GLU A 56 3.70 8.39 -12.84
CA GLU A 56 4.03 7.90 -14.16
C GLU A 56 3.88 6.38 -14.16
N PHE A 57 3.80 5.77 -15.33
CA PHE A 57 3.76 4.31 -15.51
C PHE A 57 4.32 3.94 -16.88
N TYR A 58 4.54 2.65 -17.08
CA TYR A 58 4.98 2.10 -18.35
C TYR A 58 3.90 1.21 -18.94
N VAL A 59 3.78 1.18 -20.27
CA VAL A 59 2.78 0.38 -20.99
C VAL A 59 3.44 -0.45 -22.07
N SER A 60 3.14 -1.74 -22.11
CA SER A 60 3.32 -2.59 -23.28
C SER A 60 1.96 -2.97 -23.87
N ALA A 61 1.94 -3.33 -25.14
CA ALA A 61 0.70 -3.70 -25.82
C ALA A 61 0.93 -4.73 -26.91
N ILE A 62 -0.08 -5.58 -27.12
CA ILE A 62 -0.16 -6.53 -28.23
C ILE A 62 -1.32 -6.16 -29.15
N SER A 63 -1.13 -6.28 -30.46
CA SER A 63 -2.17 -6.12 -31.48
C SER A 63 -1.90 -7.11 -32.62
N ASP A 64 -2.93 -7.75 -33.15
CA ASP A 64 -2.81 -8.75 -34.23
C ASP A 64 -1.75 -9.84 -33.96
N GLY A 65 -1.63 -10.28 -32.69
CA GLY A 65 -0.66 -11.30 -32.29
C GLY A 65 0.80 -10.84 -32.32
N MET A 66 1.06 -9.54 -32.46
CA MET A 66 2.40 -8.94 -32.53
C MET A 66 2.59 -7.92 -31.41
N SER A 67 3.82 -7.79 -30.90
CA SER A 67 4.18 -6.70 -29.99
C SER A 67 3.95 -5.36 -30.70
N TYR A 68 3.11 -4.52 -30.11
CA TYR A 68 2.69 -3.24 -30.68
C TYR A 68 3.31 -2.05 -29.93
N ILE A 69 3.30 -2.11 -28.60
CA ILE A 69 4.01 -1.16 -27.72
C ILE A 69 4.92 -1.98 -26.80
N ASP A 70 6.13 -1.48 -26.59
CA ASP A 70 7.15 -2.11 -25.75
C ASP A 70 7.68 -1.06 -24.78
N GLU A 71 7.12 -1.04 -23.56
CA GLU A 71 7.49 -0.16 -22.45
C GLU A 71 7.47 1.35 -22.77
N ASP A 72 6.38 1.85 -23.37
CA ASP A 72 6.17 3.30 -23.50
C ASP A 72 5.99 3.94 -22.11
N HIS A 73 6.69 5.06 -21.87
CA HIS A 73 6.64 5.82 -20.62
C HIS A 73 5.51 6.84 -20.67
N ILE A 74 4.54 6.73 -19.76
CA ILE A 74 3.39 7.62 -19.63
C ILE A 74 3.55 8.41 -18.33
N ALA A 75 3.59 9.74 -18.40
CA ALA A 75 3.78 10.61 -17.24
C ALA A 75 2.58 11.54 -17.04
N ASN A 76 2.21 11.79 -15.78
CA ASN A 76 1.21 12.80 -15.47
C ASN A 76 1.85 14.19 -15.49
N GLU A 77 1.44 15.02 -16.45
CA GLU A 77 1.85 16.41 -16.58
C GLU A 77 0.62 17.30 -16.34
N ASN A 78 0.54 17.90 -15.15
CA ASN A 78 -0.55 18.81 -14.75
C ASN A 78 -1.96 18.21 -14.91
N GLY A 79 -2.14 16.94 -14.52
CA GLY A 79 -3.44 16.25 -14.59
C GLY A 79 -3.74 15.61 -15.94
N SER A 80 -2.81 15.66 -16.90
CA SER A 80 -2.93 14.98 -18.20
C SER A 80 -1.85 13.90 -18.34
N TRP A 81 -2.22 12.72 -18.83
CA TRP A 81 -1.30 11.61 -19.07
C TRP A 81 -0.67 11.72 -20.45
N VAL A 82 0.63 11.96 -20.49
CA VAL A 82 1.40 12.21 -21.72
C VAL A 82 2.32 11.04 -22.00
N ASN A 83 2.27 10.50 -23.22
CA ASN A 83 3.24 9.51 -23.67
C ASN A 83 4.58 10.17 -24.01
N LYS A 84 5.59 9.93 -23.18
CA LYS A 84 6.95 10.46 -23.31
C LYS A 84 7.79 9.69 -24.33
N SER A 85 7.40 8.45 -24.65
CA SER A 85 8.06 7.60 -25.67
C SER A 85 7.61 7.92 -27.10
N GLY A 86 6.53 8.69 -27.28
CA GLY A 86 6.06 9.20 -28.56
C GLY A 86 4.59 8.88 -28.83
N VAL A 87 4.03 9.48 -29.88
CA VAL A 87 2.62 9.29 -30.23
C VAL A 87 2.39 7.88 -30.80
N ARG A 88 1.35 7.20 -30.30
CA ARG A 88 0.87 5.91 -30.81
C ARG A 88 -0.53 6.08 -31.38
N TYR A 89 -0.86 5.35 -32.44
CA TYR A 89 -2.16 5.45 -33.12
C TYR A 89 -2.97 4.17 -32.98
N TRP A 90 -4.29 4.25 -33.07
CA TRP A 90 -5.12 3.05 -33.07
C TRP A 90 -4.91 2.20 -34.35
N PRO A 91 -4.58 0.90 -34.25
CA PRO A 91 -4.62 0.01 -35.40
C PRO A 91 -6.06 -0.39 -35.76
N GLU A 92 -6.25 -1.06 -36.90
CA GLU A 92 -7.55 -1.62 -37.30
C GLU A 92 -7.98 -2.81 -36.42
N THR A 93 -7.01 -3.49 -35.80
CA THR A 93 -7.23 -4.60 -34.88
C THR A 93 -7.31 -4.12 -33.43
N ALA A 94 -7.97 -4.90 -32.58
CA ALA A 94 -8.05 -4.57 -31.16
C ALA A 94 -6.67 -4.69 -30.48
N VAL A 95 -6.46 -3.87 -29.45
CA VAL A 95 -5.22 -3.78 -28.68
C VAL A 95 -5.48 -4.22 -27.24
N ASP A 96 -4.59 -5.06 -26.71
CA ASP A 96 -4.53 -5.37 -25.28
C ASP A 96 -3.35 -4.63 -24.65
N PHE A 97 -3.61 -3.89 -23.58
CA PHE A 97 -2.63 -3.07 -22.86
C PHE A 97 -2.28 -3.69 -21.51
N TYR A 98 -0.99 -3.63 -21.17
CA TYR A 98 -0.40 -4.12 -19.93
C TYR A 98 0.44 -2.98 -19.36
N ALA A 99 0.07 -2.49 -18.19
CA ALA A 99 0.73 -1.34 -17.57
C ALA A 99 1.28 -1.68 -16.18
N TYR A 100 2.35 -1.00 -15.78
CA TYR A 100 2.95 -1.17 -14.47
C TYR A 100 3.71 0.06 -13.99
N TYR A 101 4.02 0.08 -12.70
CA TYR A 101 4.95 1.03 -12.09
C TYR A 101 5.68 0.39 -10.90
N ASN A 102 6.86 0.91 -10.56
CA ASN A 102 7.72 0.46 -9.45
C ASN A 102 8.13 -1.03 -9.49
N ASP A 103 8.49 -1.53 -10.66
CA ASP A 103 8.87 -2.94 -10.87
C ASP A 103 10.26 -3.31 -10.38
N ASN A 104 11.05 -2.39 -9.82
CA ASN A 104 12.45 -2.64 -9.47
C ASN A 104 13.26 -3.30 -10.61
N ASN A 105 13.01 -2.89 -11.87
CA ASN A 105 13.66 -3.42 -13.07
C ASN A 105 13.44 -4.93 -13.30
N SER A 106 12.31 -5.47 -12.84
CA SER A 106 11.94 -6.87 -12.98
C SER A 106 10.96 -7.12 -14.13
N TYR A 107 10.39 -6.08 -14.74
CA TYR A 107 9.40 -6.24 -15.79
C TYR A 107 9.99 -6.98 -17.00
N SER A 108 9.21 -7.91 -17.51
CA SER A 108 9.55 -8.72 -18.67
C SER A 108 8.33 -8.82 -19.58
N TRP A 109 8.55 -8.43 -20.83
CA TRP A 109 7.55 -8.45 -21.89
C TRP A 109 7.98 -9.35 -23.04
N SER A 110 7.08 -10.22 -23.49
CA SER A 110 7.24 -10.95 -24.74
C SER A 110 5.89 -11.28 -25.37
N VAL A 111 5.93 -11.70 -26.64
CA VAL A 111 4.76 -12.27 -27.34
C VAL A 111 5.08 -13.69 -27.76
N GLU A 112 4.31 -14.64 -27.23
CA GLU A 112 4.49 -16.07 -27.47
C GLU A 112 3.18 -16.66 -28.00
N ASN A 113 3.25 -17.38 -29.13
CA ASN A 113 2.07 -17.97 -29.76
C ASN A 113 0.92 -16.95 -29.97
N GLN A 114 1.26 -15.72 -30.37
CA GLN A 114 0.32 -14.61 -30.57
C GLN A 114 -0.40 -14.15 -29.29
N LYS A 115 0.17 -14.40 -28.12
CA LYS A 115 -0.34 -13.95 -26.83
C LYS A 115 0.72 -13.15 -26.08
N ALA A 116 0.30 -12.11 -25.38
CA ALA A 116 1.17 -11.36 -24.49
C ALA A 116 1.62 -12.24 -23.31
N VAL A 117 2.89 -12.08 -22.93
CA VAL A 117 3.48 -12.64 -21.73
C VAL A 117 4.12 -11.49 -20.97
N ALA A 118 3.40 -10.98 -19.97
CA ALA A 118 3.85 -9.91 -19.09
C ALA A 118 4.10 -10.47 -17.68
N LYS A 119 5.30 -10.21 -17.14
CA LYS A 119 5.75 -10.72 -15.84
C LYS A 119 6.60 -9.69 -15.11
N PHE A 120 6.69 -9.84 -13.80
CA PHE A 120 7.81 -9.34 -13.00
C PHE A 120 8.69 -10.54 -12.65
N VAL A 121 9.86 -10.67 -13.26
CA VAL A 121 10.77 -11.82 -13.09
C VAL A 121 11.78 -11.50 -12.01
N ASP A 122 11.87 -12.35 -10.99
CA ASP A 122 12.78 -12.17 -9.86
C ASP A 122 12.64 -10.79 -9.19
N PHE A 123 11.41 -10.26 -9.11
CA PHE A 123 11.12 -9.04 -8.35
C PHE A 123 11.61 -9.20 -6.92
N THR A 124 12.43 -8.26 -6.47
CA THR A 124 13.01 -8.27 -5.13
C THR A 124 12.57 -7.01 -4.38
N VAL A 125 11.99 -7.21 -3.20
CA VAL A 125 11.63 -6.13 -2.29
C VAL A 125 12.91 -5.48 -1.74
N ASN A 126 12.94 -4.14 -1.70
CA ASN A 126 14.09 -3.41 -1.17
C ASN A 126 14.31 -3.69 0.32
N ASP A 127 15.56 -3.97 0.71
CA ASP A 127 15.94 -4.29 2.10
C ASP A 127 15.64 -3.12 3.05
N ASN A 128 15.89 -1.89 2.59
CA ASN A 128 15.56 -0.68 3.34
C ASN A 128 14.09 -0.33 3.14
N VAL A 129 13.31 -0.36 4.22
CA VAL A 129 11.86 -0.11 4.19
C VAL A 129 11.52 1.26 3.61
N ALA A 130 12.35 2.29 3.88
CA ALA A 130 12.14 3.63 3.35
C ALA A 130 12.31 3.72 1.82
N ASP A 131 12.97 2.75 1.19
CA ASP A 131 13.18 2.68 -0.26
C ASP A 131 12.19 1.70 -0.93
N GLN A 132 11.31 1.04 -0.16
CA GLN A 132 10.28 0.17 -0.72
C GLN A 132 9.27 0.99 -1.51
N GLN A 133 8.88 0.45 -2.65
CA GLN A 133 7.93 1.08 -3.56
C GLN A 133 6.73 0.17 -3.76
N ASP A 134 5.59 0.79 -4.02
CA ASP A 134 4.35 0.07 -4.27
C ASP A 134 4.28 -0.42 -5.71
N LEU A 135 4.50 -1.72 -5.90
CA LEU A 135 4.40 -2.39 -7.18
C LEU A 135 2.95 -2.51 -7.60
N ILE A 136 2.59 -1.82 -8.68
CA ILE A 136 1.24 -1.80 -9.21
C ILE A 136 1.22 -2.25 -10.68
N TYR A 137 0.09 -2.84 -11.09
CA TYR A 137 -0.13 -3.30 -12.46
C TYR A 137 -1.57 -3.08 -12.92
N ALA A 138 -1.78 -2.95 -14.23
CA ALA A 138 -3.10 -2.90 -14.84
C ALA A 138 -3.12 -3.71 -16.15
N VAL A 139 -4.27 -4.29 -16.46
CA VAL A 139 -4.53 -4.95 -17.75
C VAL A 139 -5.85 -4.43 -18.31
N LYS A 140 -5.84 -4.05 -19.60
CA LYS A 140 -7.03 -3.58 -20.30
C LYS A 140 -7.05 -4.20 -21.70
N THR A 141 -7.96 -5.13 -21.92
CA THR A 141 -7.99 -5.94 -23.14
C THR A 141 -9.06 -5.46 -24.12
N SER A 142 -8.95 -5.88 -25.39
CA SER A 142 -9.93 -5.69 -26.46
C SER A 142 -10.32 -4.23 -26.70
N GLN A 143 -9.36 -3.31 -26.57
CA GLN A 143 -9.59 -1.89 -26.83
C GLN A 143 -9.50 -1.59 -28.32
N SER A 144 -10.25 -0.60 -28.79
CA SER A 144 -10.29 -0.20 -30.20
C SER A 144 -10.49 1.31 -30.31
N LYS A 145 -10.23 1.85 -31.49
CA LYS A 145 -10.45 3.27 -31.78
C LYS A 145 -11.86 3.70 -31.33
N PRO A 146 -12.00 4.73 -30.48
CA PRO A 146 -13.30 5.28 -30.13
C PRO A 146 -14.06 5.76 -31.38
N GLY A 147 -15.38 5.62 -31.37
CA GLY A 147 -16.23 6.12 -32.44
C GLY A 147 -16.24 7.66 -32.48
N GLU A 148 -16.76 8.24 -33.56
CA GLU A 148 -16.77 9.71 -33.77
C GLU A 148 -17.41 10.51 -32.61
N ASN A 149 -18.39 9.93 -31.92
CA ASN A 149 -19.09 10.60 -30.81
C ASN A 149 -18.31 10.59 -29.48
N ASP A 150 -17.29 9.73 -29.38
CA ASP A 150 -16.46 9.52 -28.19
C ASP A 150 -14.97 9.70 -28.57
N ALA A 151 -14.69 10.48 -29.62
CA ALA A 151 -13.35 10.72 -30.12
C ALA A 151 -12.42 11.19 -28.99
N ASN A 152 -11.19 10.68 -28.97
CA ASN A 152 -10.20 10.93 -27.92
C ASN A 152 -10.56 10.40 -26.52
N THR A 153 -11.53 9.48 -26.38
CA THR A 153 -11.74 8.79 -25.10
C THR A 153 -10.47 7.99 -24.73
N PRO A 154 -9.85 8.26 -23.57
CA PRO A 154 -8.62 7.59 -23.17
C PRO A 154 -8.87 6.14 -22.75
N VAL A 155 -7.82 5.32 -22.87
CA VAL A 155 -7.79 3.98 -22.30
C VAL A 155 -7.70 4.11 -20.78
N ALA A 156 -8.82 3.87 -20.11
CA ALA A 156 -8.90 3.87 -18.66
C ALA A 156 -8.24 2.61 -18.08
N LEU A 157 -7.14 2.79 -17.35
CA LEU A 157 -6.38 1.75 -16.67
C LEU A 157 -6.76 1.70 -15.18
N ASN A 158 -7.10 0.51 -14.70
CA ASN A 158 -7.40 0.25 -13.29
C ASN A 158 -6.23 -0.48 -12.63
N PHE A 159 -5.38 0.26 -11.92
CA PHE A 159 -4.21 -0.32 -11.27
C PHE A 159 -4.57 -1.14 -10.03
N ARG A 160 -3.83 -2.23 -9.82
CA ARG A 160 -3.90 -3.11 -8.66
C ARG A 160 -2.54 -3.20 -7.99
N HIS A 161 -2.54 -3.21 -6.66
CA HIS A 161 -1.35 -3.50 -5.85
C HIS A 161 -0.97 -4.98 -5.92
N ALA A 162 0.30 -5.27 -6.20
CA ALA A 162 0.84 -6.63 -6.22
C ALA A 162 1.40 -7.08 -4.86
N LEU A 163 1.71 -6.14 -3.95
CA LEU A 163 2.32 -6.42 -2.65
C LEU A 163 1.29 -6.39 -1.50
N SER A 164 1.73 -6.77 -0.31
CA SER A 164 0.98 -6.62 0.94
C SER A 164 1.56 -5.47 1.76
N GLN A 165 0.72 -4.62 2.34
CA GLN A 165 1.15 -3.54 3.23
C GLN A 165 1.11 -4.01 4.68
N ILE A 166 2.23 -3.89 5.39
CA ILE A 166 2.36 -4.33 6.78
C ILE A 166 2.64 -3.11 7.67
N VAL A 167 1.78 -2.92 8.67
CA VAL A 167 1.87 -1.81 9.62
C VAL A 167 1.61 -2.28 11.05
N PHE A 168 2.11 -1.52 12.01
CA PHE A 168 2.09 -1.85 13.43
C PHE A 168 1.46 -0.76 14.27
N GLN A 169 0.72 -1.19 15.28
CA GLN A 169 0.21 -0.37 16.37
C GLN A 169 0.35 -1.14 17.69
N ALA A 170 0.19 -0.47 18.82
CA ALA A 170 0.29 -1.10 20.13
C ALA A 170 -0.80 -0.62 21.09
N LYS A 171 -1.15 -1.44 22.07
CA LYS A 171 -1.93 -1.06 23.24
C LYS A 171 -1.40 -1.78 24.48
N ASN A 172 -1.57 -1.17 25.65
CA ASN A 172 -1.21 -1.78 26.91
C ASN A 172 -2.44 -1.78 27.83
N THR A 173 -2.86 -2.96 28.24
CA THR A 173 -4.09 -3.19 29.01
C THR A 173 -3.84 -3.20 30.52
N ASN A 174 -2.57 -3.19 30.95
CA ASN A 174 -2.18 -3.30 32.34
C ASN A 174 -1.61 -1.98 32.88
N ALA A 175 -2.36 -1.35 33.80
CA ALA A 175 -1.97 -0.09 34.42
C ALA A 175 -0.71 -0.17 35.33
N ASN A 176 -0.27 -1.38 35.70
CA ASN A 176 1.00 -1.60 36.41
C ASN A 176 2.18 -1.79 35.45
N LEU A 177 1.97 -1.67 34.14
CA LEU A 177 3.01 -1.72 33.12
C LEU A 177 3.07 -0.40 32.36
N TYR A 178 4.27 0.00 32.01
CA TYR A 178 4.54 1.04 31.03
C TYR A 178 5.51 0.50 30.00
N VAL A 179 5.27 0.82 28.73
CA VAL A 179 6.08 0.33 27.61
C VAL A 179 6.49 1.50 26.72
N GLU A 180 7.73 1.48 26.26
CA GLU A 180 8.24 2.34 25.19
C GLU A 180 8.73 1.47 24.04
N ILE A 181 8.28 1.74 22.82
CA ILE A 181 8.67 0.99 21.62
C ILE A 181 9.38 1.93 20.67
N SER A 182 10.51 1.52 20.12
CA SER A 182 11.31 2.32 19.18
C SER A 182 11.70 1.59 17.90
N GLY A 183 11.17 0.39 17.69
CA GLY A 183 11.34 -0.33 16.44
C GLY A 183 10.63 -1.67 16.42
N VAL A 184 10.35 -2.14 15.21
CA VAL A 184 9.76 -3.44 14.93
C VAL A 184 10.46 -4.04 13.72
N ASP A 185 10.83 -5.31 13.82
CA ASP A 185 11.38 -6.07 12.70
C ASP A 185 10.43 -7.23 12.36
N VAL A 186 10.29 -7.50 11.07
CA VAL A 186 9.69 -8.71 10.49
C VAL A 186 10.82 -9.62 10.06
N VAL A 187 10.86 -10.85 10.55
CA VAL A 187 11.99 -11.76 10.34
C VAL A 187 11.56 -13.08 9.70
N ASN A 188 12.47 -13.67 8.91
CA ASN A 188 12.30 -14.94 8.18
C ASN A 188 11.12 -14.92 7.23
N VAL A 189 11.18 -14.02 6.25
CA VAL A 189 10.21 -13.92 5.14
C VAL A 189 10.92 -14.02 3.79
N GLY A 190 10.20 -14.38 2.74
CA GLY A 190 10.71 -14.31 1.37
C GLY A 190 10.76 -12.88 0.86
N ASN A 191 11.76 -12.57 0.02
CA ASN A 191 12.02 -11.23 -0.52
C ASN A 191 12.06 -11.17 -2.05
N THR A 192 12.30 -12.30 -2.73
CA THR A 192 12.34 -12.37 -4.19
C THR A 192 11.32 -13.38 -4.70
N ASN A 193 10.53 -13.01 -5.72
CA ASN A 193 9.58 -13.91 -6.36
C ASN A 193 9.24 -13.45 -7.80
N THR A 194 8.56 -14.29 -8.57
CA THR A 194 8.07 -13.97 -9.91
C THR A 194 6.55 -13.78 -9.90
N PHE A 195 6.08 -12.69 -10.51
CA PHE A 195 4.66 -12.38 -10.70
C PHE A 195 4.26 -12.53 -12.17
N THR A 196 3.08 -13.08 -12.43
CA THR A 196 2.48 -13.17 -13.76
C THR A 196 1.20 -12.34 -13.82
N PHE A 197 1.09 -11.48 -14.83
CA PHE A 197 -0.10 -10.65 -15.03
C PHE A 197 -1.35 -11.49 -15.32
N PRO A 198 -2.56 -11.00 -15.01
CA PRO A 198 -3.78 -11.69 -15.37
C PRO A 198 -3.97 -11.73 -16.89
N SER A 199 -4.72 -12.73 -17.36
CA SER A 199 -5.10 -12.85 -18.78
C SER A 199 -6.41 -12.14 -19.13
N VAL A 200 -7.02 -11.45 -18.17
CA VAL A 200 -8.29 -10.73 -18.30
C VAL A 200 -8.10 -9.31 -17.80
N ASP A 201 -9.04 -8.42 -18.12
CA ASP A 201 -8.95 -7.03 -17.70
C ASP A 201 -8.98 -6.88 -16.17
N THR A 202 -8.54 -5.70 -15.75
CA THR A 202 -8.51 -5.28 -14.35
C THR A 202 -9.73 -4.41 -14.00
N ASP A 203 -10.79 -4.36 -14.82
CA ASP A 203 -11.90 -3.41 -14.66
C ASP A 203 -12.83 -3.72 -13.48
N ASN A 204 -12.86 -4.97 -13.02
CA ASN A 204 -13.72 -5.37 -11.90
C ASN A 204 -13.32 -4.65 -10.60
N ASN A 205 -14.26 -3.89 -10.04
CA ASN A 205 -14.11 -3.22 -8.74
C ASN A 205 -14.32 -4.18 -7.57
N ILE A 206 -13.62 -3.94 -6.46
CA ILE A 206 -13.81 -4.61 -5.16
C ILE A 206 -15.07 -4.02 -4.48
N VAL A 207 -15.98 -4.84 -3.96
CA VAL A 207 -17.32 -4.42 -3.50
C VAL A 207 -17.44 -4.35 -1.97
N ASP A 208 -16.57 -5.04 -1.21
CA ASP A 208 -16.57 -5.07 0.26
C ASP A 208 -15.17 -4.90 0.89
N HIS A 209 -14.97 -3.73 1.51
CA HIS A 209 -13.76 -3.35 2.26
C HIS A 209 -13.80 -3.72 3.75
N THR A 210 -14.87 -4.37 4.24
CA THR A 210 -15.03 -4.65 5.69
C THR A 210 -14.41 -5.98 6.14
N GLY A 211 -13.91 -6.77 5.18
CA GLY A 211 -13.40 -8.13 5.44
C GLY A 211 -14.47 -9.11 5.95
N ALA A 212 -15.76 -8.74 5.91
CA ALA A 212 -16.87 -9.52 6.46
C ALA A 212 -17.46 -10.52 5.43
N THR A 213 -17.32 -10.24 4.14
CA THR A 213 -17.70 -11.15 3.06
C THR A 213 -16.48 -11.56 2.25
N ALA A 214 -16.44 -12.84 1.86
CA ALA A 214 -15.47 -13.33 0.89
C ALA A 214 -15.85 -12.78 -0.49
N ASP A 215 -15.46 -11.54 -0.76
CA ASP A 215 -15.72 -10.84 -2.02
C ASP A 215 -14.86 -11.36 -3.19
N TYR A 216 -14.31 -12.57 -3.01
CA TYR A 216 -13.28 -13.20 -3.84
C TYR A 216 -13.73 -14.54 -4.43
N ALA A 217 -15.03 -14.76 -4.59
CA ALA A 217 -15.52 -15.97 -5.24
C ALA A 217 -15.35 -15.88 -6.78
N GLY A 218 -14.18 -16.29 -7.27
CA GLY A 218 -13.91 -16.47 -8.72
C GLY A 218 -13.19 -15.30 -9.39
N VAL A 219 -12.09 -14.83 -8.78
CA VAL A 219 -11.30 -13.65 -9.18
C VAL A 219 -10.70 -13.72 -10.60
N ASP A 220 -11.51 -13.37 -11.59
CA ASP A 220 -11.04 -12.92 -12.90
C ASP A 220 -10.41 -11.51 -12.71
N GLY A 221 -9.11 -11.36 -12.97
CA GLY A 221 -8.43 -10.05 -13.08
C GLY A 221 -7.29 -9.76 -12.08
N TRP A 222 -6.94 -10.70 -11.21
CA TRP A 222 -5.73 -10.62 -10.39
C TRP A 222 -4.56 -11.39 -11.03
N GLY A 223 -3.38 -10.81 -11.03
CA GLY A 223 -2.16 -11.54 -11.35
C GLY A 223 -1.77 -12.49 -10.22
N THR A 224 -0.75 -13.31 -10.48
CA THR A 224 -0.40 -14.44 -9.62
C THR A 224 1.10 -14.44 -9.33
N TRP A 225 1.45 -14.42 -8.05
CA TRP A 225 2.79 -14.74 -7.59
C TRP A 225 3.04 -16.26 -7.69
N ALA A 226 4.26 -16.65 -8.07
CA ALA A 226 4.69 -18.03 -7.94
C ALA A 226 4.71 -18.46 -6.46
N GLU A 227 4.66 -19.77 -6.21
CA GLU A 227 4.63 -20.31 -4.85
C GLU A 227 5.92 -19.95 -4.10
N LEU A 228 5.77 -19.30 -2.94
CA LEU A 228 6.85 -18.94 -2.03
C LEU A 228 6.69 -19.77 -0.75
N THR A 229 7.64 -20.67 -0.48
CA THR A 229 7.51 -21.64 0.62
C THR A 229 8.33 -21.29 1.86
N SER A 230 9.37 -20.45 1.72
CA SER A 230 10.17 -19.93 2.83
C SER A 230 11.09 -18.78 2.39
N GLY A 231 11.65 -18.07 3.36
CA GLY A 231 12.71 -17.09 3.13
C GLY A 231 13.40 -16.69 4.44
N THR A 232 14.58 -16.11 4.31
CA THR A 232 15.43 -15.70 5.44
C THR A 232 15.62 -14.20 5.52
N ALA A 233 14.87 -13.43 4.72
CA ALA A 233 14.98 -11.98 4.72
C ALA A 233 14.33 -11.40 5.98
N SER A 234 14.79 -10.21 6.36
CA SER A 234 14.27 -9.46 7.50
C SER A 234 14.15 -7.99 7.14
N TYR A 235 13.05 -7.37 7.56
CA TYR A 235 12.78 -5.95 7.35
C TYR A 235 12.61 -5.27 8.69
N ALA A 236 13.38 -4.21 8.92
CA ALA A 236 13.43 -3.52 10.20
C ALA A 236 13.03 -2.06 10.02
N VAL A 237 12.23 -1.55 10.96
CA VAL A 237 11.93 -0.12 11.08
C VAL A 237 12.29 0.36 12.47
N ALA A 238 12.95 1.50 12.53
CA ALA A 238 13.27 2.22 13.76
C ALA A 238 12.62 3.59 13.71
N PHE A 239 12.11 4.04 14.85
CA PHE A 239 11.40 5.30 14.98
C PHE A 239 11.61 5.90 16.38
N ASP A 240 11.24 7.18 16.53
CA ASP A 240 11.26 7.84 17.84
C ASP A 240 10.41 7.07 18.83
N ALA A 241 10.90 6.92 20.06
CA ALA A 241 10.25 6.07 21.06
C ALA A 241 8.80 6.50 21.32
N VAL A 242 7.86 5.56 21.12
CA VAL A 242 6.43 5.75 21.33
C VAL A 242 6.04 5.14 22.67
N ALA A 243 5.43 5.96 23.53
CA ALA A 243 4.92 5.53 24.83
C ALA A 243 3.57 4.80 24.69
N VAL A 244 3.48 3.58 25.24
CA VAL A 244 2.27 2.76 25.31
C VAL A 244 1.85 2.65 26.78
N LYS A 245 1.01 3.59 27.20
CA LYS A 245 0.51 3.68 28.58
C LYS A 245 -0.44 2.54 28.90
N GLY A 246 -0.47 2.12 30.17
CA GLY A 246 -1.38 1.10 30.69
C GLY A 246 -2.84 1.57 30.82
N ASP A 247 -3.38 2.23 29.80
CA ASP A 247 -4.70 2.86 29.79
C ASP A 247 -5.65 2.30 28.71
N ASN A 248 -5.25 1.20 28.05
CA ASN A 248 -5.96 0.55 26.95
C ASN A 248 -6.08 1.37 25.65
N THR A 249 -5.37 2.49 25.54
CA THR A 249 -5.36 3.28 24.30
C THR A 249 -4.51 2.59 23.23
N VAL A 250 -5.03 2.54 22.00
CA VAL A 250 -4.26 2.13 20.82
C VAL A 250 -3.40 3.31 20.36
N VAL A 251 -2.11 3.07 20.20
CA VAL A 251 -1.15 4.03 19.66
C VAL A 251 -0.55 3.49 18.37
N ALA A 252 -0.44 4.37 17.37
CA ALA A 252 0.21 4.04 16.11
C ALA A 252 1.72 3.90 16.29
N LEU A 253 2.33 2.91 15.65
CA LEU A 253 3.78 2.78 15.54
C LEU A 253 4.23 3.08 14.12
N THR A 254 3.57 2.45 13.15
CA THR A 254 3.80 2.66 11.71
C THR A 254 2.50 2.87 10.93
N THR A 255 1.36 2.95 11.62
CA THR A 255 0.02 3.06 11.00
C THR A 255 -0.44 4.49 10.68
N THR A 256 0.23 5.54 11.13
CA THR A 256 -0.19 6.94 10.92
C THR A 256 0.50 7.59 9.72
N ASP A 257 -0.27 8.27 8.88
CA ASP A 257 0.27 9.22 7.90
C ASP A 257 0.97 10.36 8.65
N ASP A 258 2.23 10.60 8.30
CA ASP A 258 3.04 11.68 8.85
C ASP A 258 2.47 13.02 8.32
N SER A 259 1.89 13.84 9.20
CA SER A 259 1.33 15.14 8.82
C SER A 259 2.38 16.11 8.26
N GLU A 260 3.67 15.87 8.49
CA GLU A 260 4.79 16.64 7.94
C GLU A 260 5.27 16.10 6.58
N LYS A 261 4.74 14.96 6.12
CA LYS A 261 5.03 14.32 4.82
C LYS A 261 3.73 13.83 4.15
N PRO A 262 2.99 14.72 3.46
CA PRO A 262 1.82 14.30 2.68
C PRO A 262 2.27 13.36 1.56
N GLY A 263 1.89 12.08 1.67
CA GLY A 263 2.25 11.04 0.71
C GLY A 263 2.26 9.64 1.32
N GLU A 264 1.06 9.12 1.61
CA GLU A 264 0.56 7.73 1.74
C GLU A 264 1.34 6.57 2.37
N TYR A 265 2.61 6.74 2.67
CA TYR A 265 3.40 5.76 3.36
C TYR A 265 4.33 6.59 4.23
N ASN A 266 4.15 6.57 5.55
CA ASN A 266 5.27 6.98 6.37
C ASN A 266 6.45 6.05 6.01
N ALA A 267 7.69 6.53 6.16
CA ALA A 267 8.89 5.77 5.80
C ALA A 267 9.06 4.43 6.57
N ASN A 268 8.14 4.12 7.48
CA ASN A 268 8.14 2.92 8.33
C ASN A 268 7.05 1.92 7.92
N THR A 269 6.29 2.17 6.86
CA THR A 269 5.33 1.22 6.32
C THR A 269 6.05 0.20 5.43
N MET A 270 5.81 -1.10 5.65
CA MET A 270 6.47 -2.14 4.86
C MET A 270 5.57 -2.60 3.72
N LEU A 271 6.14 -2.77 2.52
CA LEU A 271 5.51 -3.33 1.33
C LEU A 271 6.21 -4.64 0.99
N LEU A 272 5.62 -5.76 1.40
CA LEU A 272 6.25 -7.08 1.37
C LEU A 272 5.53 -8.03 0.42
N LEU A 273 6.24 -9.10 0.01
CA LEU A 273 5.65 -10.15 -0.82
C LEU A 273 4.49 -10.85 -0.10
N PRO A 274 3.36 -11.09 -0.78
CA PRO A 274 2.31 -12.00 -0.30
C PRO A 274 2.88 -13.40 -0.08
N GLN A 275 2.62 -13.98 1.08
CA GLN A 275 3.18 -15.28 1.46
C GLN A 275 2.48 -15.88 2.68
N THR A 276 2.56 -17.21 2.77
CA THR A 276 2.16 -17.97 3.96
C THR A 276 3.41 -18.52 4.65
N THR A 277 3.55 -18.28 5.96
CA THR A 277 4.67 -18.79 6.75
C THR A 277 4.17 -19.51 7.99
N THR A 278 5.03 -20.33 8.60
CA THR A 278 4.80 -20.85 9.96
C THR A 278 5.43 -19.93 10.99
N ALA A 279 4.93 -19.92 12.22
CA ALA A 279 5.61 -19.24 13.31
C ALA A 279 6.95 -19.94 13.63
N TRP A 280 7.92 -19.16 14.09
CA TRP A 280 9.13 -19.70 14.71
C TRP A 280 8.77 -20.55 15.95
N ASP A 281 9.46 -21.68 16.12
CA ASP A 281 9.28 -22.56 17.27
C ASP A 281 10.12 -22.06 18.44
N ALA A 282 9.46 -21.57 19.49
CA ALA A 282 10.13 -21.02 20.67
C ALA A 282 10.88 -22.05 21.51
N GLU A 283 10.76 -23.36 21.20
CA GLU A 283 11.60 -24.42 21.76
C GLU A 283 12.91 -24.62 20.97
N SER A 284 13.13 -23.84 19.90
CA SER A 284 14.31 -23.90 19.04
C SER A 284 15.18 -22.64 19.15
N LYS A 285 16.42 -22.73 18.66
CA LYS A 285 17.38 -21.63 18.65
C LYS A 285 16.86 -20.48 17.78
N LEU A 286 16.88 -19.26 18.31
CA LEU A 286 16.52 -18.08 17.51
C LEU A 286 17.56 -17.85 16.41
N GLY A 287 17.09 -17.65 15.17
CA GLY A 287 17.96 -17.51 14.00
C GLY A 287 18.14 -18.80 13.19
N ASP A 288 17.53 -19.92 13.61
CA ASP A 288 17.24 -21.01 12.68
C ASP A 288 16.37 -20.46 11.53
N THR A 289 16.63 -20.90 10.30
CA THR A 289 16.01 -20.37 9.07
C THR A 289 14.54 -20.77 8.91
N THR A 290 13.89 -21.24 9.98
CA THR A 290 12.56 -21.83 9.96
C THR A 290 11.61 -21.08 10.86
N GLY A 291 10.54 -20.57 10.25
CA GLY A 291 9.45 -19.89 10.93
C GLY A 291 9.71 -18.40 11.16
N SER A 292 8.64 -17.62 11.05
CA SER A 292 8.66 -16.17 11.14
C SER A 292 8.36 -15.68 12.56
N TYR A 293 8.85 -14.49 12.85
CA TYR A 293 8.65 -13.81 14.13
C TYR A 293 8.79 -12.30 13.96
N PHE A 294 8.29 -11.55 14.94
CA PHE A 294 8.61 -10.14 15.11
C PHE A 294 9.75 -9.97 16.11
N LEU A 295 10.60 -8.96 15.90
CA LEU A 295 11.46 -8.42 16.94
C LEU A 295 10.96 -7.03 17.33
N VAL A 296 10.52 -6.84 18.57
CA VAL A 296 10.04 -5.56 19.07
C VAL A 296 11.12 -4.93 19.94
N ASN A 297 11.69 -3.81 19.51
CA ASN A 297 12.68 -3.08 20.28
C ASN A 297 11.96 -2.21 21.32
N CYS A 298 12.03 -2.58 22.59
CA CYS A 298 11.25 -1.92 23.64
C CYS A 298 11.93 -1.83 25.01
N ILE A 299 11.38 -0.95 25.84
CA ILE A 299 11.62 -0.85 27.28
C ILE A 299 10.30 -1.17 27.98
N ILE A 300 10.35 -1.94 29.06
CA ILE A 300 9.18 -2.25 29.88
C ILE A 300 9.48 -1.91 31.33
N LYS A 301 8.60 -1.18 31.99
CA LYS A 301 8.68 -0.81 33.41
C LYS A 301 7.49 -1.34 34.19
N ASN A 302 7.73 -1.73 35.44
CA ASN A 302 6.69 -1.93 36.43
C ASN A 302 6.32 -0.58 37.06
N VAL A 303 5.10 -0.14 36.82
CA VAL A 303 4.53 1.09 37.37
C VAL A 303 3.95 0.81 38.74
N LYS A 304 4.61 1.28 39.81
CA LYS A 304 4.26 0.93 41.19
C LYS A 304 2.90 1.49 41.62
N ASP A 305 2.55 2.68 41.15
CA ASP A 305 1.33 3.37 41.56
C ASP A 305 0.09 2.99 40.73
N GLY A 306 0.27 2.13 39.72
CA GLY A 306 -0.81 1.70 38.83
C GLY A 306 -1.37 2.83 37.96
N SER A 307 -0.60 3.90 37.72
CA SER A 307 -1.05 5.02 36.87
C SER A 307 -0.99 4.73 35.37
N GLY A 308 -0.31 3.65 34.96
CA GLY A 308 -0.03 3.34 33.56
C GLY A 308 1.01 4.25 32.90
N VAL A 309 1.62 5.17 33.65
CA VAL A 309 2.64 6.12 33.18
C VAL A 309 3.93 5.88 33.96
N ALA A 310 5.08 5.92 33.29
CA ALA A 310 6.36 5.78 33.97
C ALA A 310 6.67 6.97 34.90
N GLY A 311 7.07 6.66 36.13
CA GLY A 311 7.75 7.56 37.05
C GLY A 311 9.25 7.27 37.17
N ASP A 312 9.98 8.18 37.81
CA ASP A 312 11.45 8.08 37.99
C ASP A 312 11.87 6.91 38.90
N GLU A 313 10.99 6.47 39.79
CA GLU A 313 11.22 5.39 40.76
C GLU A 313 10.73 4.02 40.28
N ASP A 314 10.19 3.94 39.06
CA ASP A 314 9.69 2.68 38.50
C ASP A 314 10.82 1.78 38.01
N VAL A 315 10.59 0.46 38.16
CA VAL A 315 11.62 -0.56 37.93
C VAL A 315 11.55 -1.07 36.50
N TYR A 316 12.70 -1.13 35.83
CA TYR A 316 12.82 -1.79 34.52
C TYR A 316 12.62 -3.30 34.65
N LEU A 317 11.63 -3.82 33.95
CA LEU A 317 11.39 -5.25 33.75
C LEU A 317 12.10 -5.75 32.48
N TRP A 318 12.24 -4.88 31.48
CA TRP A 318 12.92 -5.18 30.22
C TRP A 318 13.63 -3.94 29.69
N GLY A 319 14.86 -4.12 29.22
CA GLY A 319 15.73 -3.01 28.83
C GLY A 319 16.22 -2.18 30.03
N ALA A 320 16.72 -0.98 29.73
CA ALA A 320 17.14 0.00 30.72
C ALA A 320 16.94 1.43 30.18
N ALA A 321 17.24 2.44 31.00
CA ALA A 321 17.12 3.85 30.61
C ALA A 321 17.88 4.12 29.31
N ASN A 322 17.17 4.58 28.27
CA ASN A 322 17.70 4.85 26.92
C ASN A 322 18.41 3.64 26.27
N ALA A 323 18.11 2.41 26.73
CA ALA A 323 18.71 1.18 26.25
C ALA A 323 17.58 0.13 26.05
N PRO A 324 16.79 0.27 24.97
CA PRO A 324 15.78 -0.73 24.64
C PRO A 324 16.43 -2.08 24.30
N LYS A 325 15.69 -3.16 24.54
CA LYS A 325 16.08 -4.53 24.19
C LYS A 325 15.05 -5.10 23.23
N LYS A 326 15.51 -5.89 22.24
CA LYS A 326 14.63 -6.62 21.33
C LYS A 326 13.91 -7.75 22.05
N LEU A 327 12.63 -7.91 21.76
CA LEU A 327 11.77 -8.99 22.25
C LEU A 327 11.27 -9.79 21.04
N ALA A 328 11.45 -11.11 21.03
CA ALA A 328 10.94 -11.96 19.97
C ALA A 328 9.48 -12.39 20.21
N ILE A 329 8.65 -12.33 19.17
CA ILE A 329 7.26 -12.80 19.19
C ILE A 329 7.03 -13.73 18.00
N PRO A 330 6.86 -15.05 18.22
CA PRO A 330 6.52 -15.99 17.16
C PRO A 330 5.22 -15.58 16.43
N VAL A 331 5.24 -15.60 15.10
CA VAL A 331 4.04 -15.29 14.30
C VAL A 331 4.04 -16.02 12.96
N ALA A 332 2.89 -16.59 12.61
CA ALA A 332 2.64 -17.14 11.28
C ALA A 332 1.97 -16.05 10.41
N PHE A 333 2.40 -15.93 9.17
CA PHE A 333 1.82 -14.99 8.21
C PHE A 333 0.92 -15.68 7.20
N ASN A 334 -0.10 -14.97 6.72
CA ASN A 334 -0.91 -15.35 5.58
C ASN A 334 -1.27 -14.07 4.81
N TRP A 335 -0.26 -13.50 4.17
CA TRP A 335 -0.37 -12.25 3.44
C TRP A 335 -0.84 -12.48 2.01
N GLU A 336 -1.79 -11.65 1.60
CA GLU A 336 -2.38 -11.62 0.27
C GLU A 336 -2.07 -10.28 -0.40
N GLN A 337 -1.93 -10.30 -1.72
CA GLN A 337 -1.67 -9.10 -2.51
C GLN A 337 -2.81 -8.10 -2.42
N GLY A 338 -2.47 -6.81 -2.42
CA GLY A 338 -3.42 -5.71 -2.33
C GLY A 338 -4.15 -5.58 -1.01
N LYS A 339 -3.65 -6.23 0.05
CA LYS A 339 -4.18 -6.16 1.41
C LYS A 339 -3.25 -5.44 2.38
N LYS A 340 -3.84 -4.66 3.27
CA LYS A 340 -3.21 -4.01 4.41
C LYS A 340 -3.41 -4.83 5.68
N TYR A 341 -2.33 -5.21 6.31
CA TYR A 341 -2.31 -5.94 7.57
C TYR A 341 -1.86 -5.01 8.69
N ILE A 342 -2.75 -4.79 9.66
CA ILE A 342 -2.47 -3.98 10.84
C ILE A 342 -2.25 -4.94 12.03
N TYR A 343 -1.01 -5.05 12.46
CA TYR A 343 -0.62 -5.82 13.64
C TYR A 343 -0.70 -4.95 14.90
N THR A 344 -1.56 -5.33 15.83
CA THR A 344 -1.71 -4.66 17.13
C THR A 344 -0.97 -5.45 18.20
N LEU A 345 0.16 -4.93 18.69
CA LEU A 345 0.88 -5.49 19.83
C LEU A 345 0.13 -5.18 21.13
N VAL A 346 -0.23 -6.19 21.91
CA VAL A 346 -1.03 -6.05 23.12
C VAL A 346 -0.22 -6.46 24.35
N PHE A 347 0.18 -5.48 25.15
CA PHE A 347 0.87 -5.70 26.41
C PHE A 347 -0.14 -5.86 27.55
N GLY A 348 0.12 -6.80 28.48
CA GLY A 348 -0.76 -7.11 29.61
C GLY A 348 -1.62 -8.36 29.46
N GLU A 349 -1.57 -9.03 28.30
CA GLU A 349 -2.30 -10.27 28.00
C GLU A 349 -1.36 -11.30 27.36
N GLY A 350 -1.56 -12.62 27.56
CA GLY A 350 -0.84 -13.66 26.82
C GLY A 350 0.32 -14.35 27.53
N ASN A 351 1.13 -15.06 26.74
CA ASN A 351 2.24 -15.90 27.23
C ASN A 351 3.58 -15.16 27.32
N GLY A 352 3.64 -13.90 26.86
CA GLY A 352 4.87 -13.11 26.79
C GLY A 352 5.67 -13.36 25.52
N GLY A 353 6.70 -12.54 25.29
CA GLY A 353 7.68 -12.78 24.23
C GLY A 353 8.91 -13.53 24.74
N TYR A 354 9.95 -13.64 23.92
CA TYR A 354 11.17 -14.38 24.24
C TYR A 354 12.40 -13.49 24.13
N GLU A 355 13.42 -13.74 24.95
CA GLU A 355 14.72 -13.09 24.81
C GLU A 355 15.40 -13.59 23.52
N PRO A 356 15.71 -12.71 22.55
CA PRO A 356 16.34 -13.12 21.31
C PRO A 356 17.85 -13.29 21.52
N ASP A 357 18.27 -14.33 22.22
CA ASP A 357 19.67 -14.74 22.30
C ASP A 357 19.97 -15.75 21.18
N PRO A 358 20.74 -15.36 20.14
CA PRO A 358 21.07 -16.23 19.03
C PRO A 358 22.14 -17.27 19.40
N GLU A 359 22.54 -17.43 20.66
CA GLU A 359 23.37 -18.53 21.14
C GLU A 359 22.65 -19.47 22.11
N ASP A 360 21.45 -19.09 22.55
CA ASP A 360 20.62 -19.90 23.43
C ASP A 360 19.87 -20.98 22.63
N PRO A 361 20.10 -22.28 22.91
CA PRO A 361 19.36 -23.35 22.25
C PRO A 361 17.87 -23.40 22.63
N THR A 362 17.47 -22.74 23.73
CA THR A 362 16.08 -22.70 24.23
C THR A 362 15.76 -21.32 24.80
N PRO A 363 15.30 -20.37 23.98
CA PRO A 363 15.11 -18.97 24.39
C PRO A 363 14.25 -18.80 25.65
N ASP A 364 14.75 -18.00 26.59
CA ASP A 364 14.07 -17.69 27.83
C ASP A 364 12.80 -16.84 27.60
N PRO A 365 11.65 -17.21 28.21
CA PRO A 365 10.45 -16.40 28.14
C PRO A 365 10.60 -15.10 28.93
N VAL A 366 10.18 -13.99 28.34
CA VAL A 366 10.02 -12.72 29.04
C VAL A 366 8.72 -12.76 29.83
N LEU A 367 8.83 -12.65 31.15
CA LEU A 367 7.71 -12.82 32.10
C LEU A 367 6.70 -11.65 32.11
N VAL A 368 6.57 -10.93 31.00
CA VAL A 368 5.57 -9.89 30.78
C VAL A 368 4.57 -10.41 29.74
N PRO A 369 3.28 -10.58 30.08
CA PRO A 369 2.27 -11.06 29.15
C PRO A 369 2.14 -10.14 27.92
N ILE A 370 2.35 -10.71 26.72
CA ILE A 370 2.18 -10.03 25.44
C ILE A 370 1.42 -10.96 24.47
N THR A 371 0.47 -10.41 23.72
CA THR A 371 -0.19 -11.03 22.55
C THR A 371 -0.20 -10.06 21.37
N PHE A 372 -0.72 -10.49 20.22
CA PHE A 372 -1.06 -9.58 19.14
C PHE A 372 -2.39 -9.96 18.51
N THR A 373 -3.05 -8.98 17.89
CA THR A 373 -4.21 -9.18 17.02
C THR A 373 -3.95 -8.61 15.64
N VAL A 374 -4.51 -9.22 14.61
CA VAL A 374 -4.36 -8.77 13.22
C VAL A 374 -5.71 -8.33 12.70
N THR A 375 -5.77 -7.16 12.10
CA THR A 375 -6.90 -6.73 11.27
C THR A 375 -6.44 -6.58 9.83
N VAL A 376 -7.29 -6.99 8.88
CA VAL A 376 -7.01 -6.92 7.45
C VAL A 376 -7.98 -5.92 6.84
N ASP A 377 -7.43 -4.96 6.11
CA ASP A 377 -8.16 -3.98 5.31
C ASP A 377 -7.64 -4.08 3.86
N ASP A 378 -8.35 -3.47 2.92
CA ASP A 378 -7.71 -3.12 1.65
C ASP A 378 -6.70 -1.99 1.88
N PHE A 379 -5.85 -1.67 0.90
CA PHE A 379 -4.95 -0.50 1.00
C PHE A 379 -5.80 0.79 1.03
N VAL A 380 -6.32 1.14 2.21
CA VAL A 380 -7.11 2.34 2.45
C VAL A 380 -6.29 3.32 3.29
N THR A 381 -6.21 4.57 2.82
CA THR A 381 -5.83 5.71 3.67
C THR A 381 -7.08 6.28 4.34
N PRO A 382 -7.03 6.56 5.66
CA PRO A 382 -8.16 7.17 6.35
C PRO A 382 -8.40 8.59 5.80
N PRO A 383 -9.65 9.04 5.65
CA PRO A 383 -9.91 10.40 5.18
C PRO A 383 -9.43 11.43 6.21
N ALA A 384 -8.67 12.43 5.74
CA ALA A 384 -8.42 13.65 6.49
C ALA A 384 -9.77 14.29 6.84
N THR A 385 -10.11 14.29 8.13
CA THR A 385 -11.26 15.05 8.63
C THR A 385 -10.74 16.28 9.34
N GLU A 386 -10.77 17.42 8.65
CA GLU A 386 -11.06 18.67 9.33
C GLU A 386 -12.48 18.58 9.87
N VAL A 387 -12.60 18.43 11.18
CA VAL A 387 -13.86 18.70 11.87
C VAL A 387 -13.91 20.20 12.08
N GLU A 388 -14.52 20.90 11.13
CA GLU A 388 -15.02 22.25 11.42
C GLU A 388 -16.11 22.14 12.50
N SER A 389 -15.90 22.84 13.60
CA SER A 389 -16.96 23.13 14.55
C SER A 389 -17.86 24.20 13.96
N ASP A 390 -19.14 23.89 13.73
CA ASP A 390 -20.24 24.87 13.69
C ASP A 390 -21.57 24.09 13.61
N LYS A 391 -22.60 24.27 14.45
CA LYS A 391 -23.04 25.40 15.30
C LYS A 391 -23.63 24.93 16.62
#